data_AF-A0A7L3KPB2-F1
#
_entry.id   AF-A0A7L3KPB2-F1
#
_cell.length_a   1.000
_cell.length_b   1.000
_cell.length_c   1.000
_cell.angle_alpha   90.00
_cell.angle_beta   90.00
_cell.angle_gamma   90.00
#
_symmetry.space_group_name_H-M   'P 1'
#
loop_
_entity.id
_entity.type
_entity.pdbx_description
1 polymer ?
#
loop_
_entity_poly.entity_id
_entity_poly.type
_entity_poly.pdbx_seq_one_letter_code
_entity_poly.pdbx_strand_id
1 'polypeptide(L)'
;GTRLDFTIDNGKIHNVSLGQGQEVVAEHAMEVAAAEGHWVILQNIHLVARWLDTLEKLVEHHSLGSHDDYRLFMSAEPAPSPEAHIIPQGLLDNSIKITSEPPTGMRANLHGALDLFSQETLEQCSKENEFRCILFALCYFHAAVAERRRFGTQGWNRSYPFNNGDLTVSVNVLHNYLEANAKVPWDDLRYLFGEIMYGGHITDDWDRRLCRTYLSEYVQPEMLDGEVALAPGFMIPPRLDYEDYHQYIDDNLPGESPHLYGLHPNAEMGFLTVTSERLFRTVLELQPKESEAAGGSGTSREEQASQSVLDEIIGQLPEPFNMEEMMAKAKEKTPYTVVALQECERMNILTNEIRRSLKELDLGLQGELTITSEMEELANALFYDSVPESWTRYAYPSLYNLATWYADLLLRIRELEVWSTDFVLPATVWLAGFFNPQSFLTAIMQSTARKKQWPLDKMCLAVDVTKKTREEITFPPREGSYVHGLFMEGARWDVPSGSIADARMKELTPAMPVILLRAIPVDRMDTTNVYECPVYKTRMRGPTYVWTFNLKTKEKAAKWVLAGVALLLEA
;
A
#
# COMPACT_ATOMS: atom_id res chain seq x y z
N GLY A 1 -2.71 40.10 7.01
CA GLY A 1 -2.21 40.55 8.31
C GLY A 1 -1.52 41.88 8.21
N THR A 2 -0.18 41.90 8.13
CA THR A 2 0.68 43.08 8.32
C THR A 2 0.35 44.30 7.45
N ARG A 3 -0.02 44.10 6.18
CA ARG A 3 -0.41 45.21 5.28
C ARG A 3 -1.76 45.85 5.62
N LEU A 4 -2.63 45.11 6.31
CA LEU A 4 -3.99 45.53 6.70
C LEU A 4 -4.07 45.89 8.18
N ASP A 5 -2.95 45.91 8.90
CA ASP A 5 -2.87 46.20 10.34
C ASP A 5 -3.59 45.20 11.26
N PHE A 6 -3.90 44.01 10.74
CA PHE A 6 -4.33 42.84 11.51
C PHE A 6 -3.08 42.08 11.95
N THR A 7 -2.68 42.27 13.21
CA THR A 7 -1.54 41.59 13.85
C THR A 7 -1.95 41.11 15.25
N ILE A 8 -1.18 40.15 15.78
CA ILE A 8 -1.33 39.69 17.16
C ILE A 8 -1.02 40.84 18.13
N ASP A 9 0.03 41.62 17.85
CA ASP A 9 0.45 42.76 18.67
C ASP A 9 -0.63 43.85 18.79
N ASN A 10 -1.45 44.03 17.74
CA ASN A 10 -2.56 44.96 17.73
C ASN A 10 -3.87 44.36 18.29
N GLY A 11 -3.85 43.12 18.79
CA GLY A 11 -5.02 42.43 19.35
C GLY A 11 -6.10 42.04 18.33
N LYS A 12 -5.85 42.26 17.03
CA LYS A 12 -6.80 42.01 15.94
C LYS A 12 -6.67 40.62 15.31
N ILE A 13 -5.70 39.82 15.74
CA ILE A 13 -5.57 38.42 15.37
C ILE A 13 -5.53 37.56 16.64
N HIS A 14 -6.45 36.62 16.72
CA HIS A 14 -6.47 35.57 17.73
C HIS A 14 -6.02 34.26 17.09
N ASN A 15 -4.93 33.67 17.56
CA ASN A 15 -4.43 32.39 17.06
C ASN A 15 -4.50 31.33 18.17
N VAL A 16 -5.33 30.32 17.99
CA VAL A 16 -5.61 29.28 18.98
C VAL A 16 -5.34 27.91 18.37
N SER A 17 -4.34 27.20 18.92
CA SER A 17 -4.09 25.81 18.55
C SER A 17 -4.94 24.89 19.42
N LEU A 18 -5.89 24.18 18.80
CA LEU A 18 -6.83 23.35 19.52
C LEU A 18 -6.18 22.05 20.00
N GLY A 19 -6.49 21.74 21.24
CA GLY A 19 -6.05 20.59 22.01
C GLY A 19 -6.85 20.56 23.31
N GLN A 20 -6.50 19.68 24.24
CA GLN A 20 -7.29 19.50 25.45
C GLN A 20 -7.45 20.81 26.25
N GLY A 21 -8.69 21.30 26.37
CA GLY A 21 -9.03 22.48 27.19
C GLY A 21 -8.89 23.84 26.50
N GLN A 22 -8.56 23.88 25.21
CA GLN A 22 -8.42 25.14 24.45
C GLN A 22 -9.74 25.62 23.83
N GLU A 23 -10.81 24.83 23.94
CA GLU A 23 -12.11 25.11 23.33
C GLU A 23 -12.70 26.41 23.85
N VAL A 24 -12.67 26.62 25.18
CA VAL A 24 -13.20 27.84 25.83
C VAL A 24 -12.46 29.10 25.38
N VAL A 25 -11.16 28.99 25.12
CA VAL A 25 -10.34 30.10 24.61
C VAL A 25 -10.75 30.45 23.18
N ALA A 26 -11.01 29.43 22.36
CA ALA A 26 -11.51 29.61 21.00
C ALA A 26 -12.90 30.26 20.98
N GLU A 27 -13.83 29.80 21.84
CA GLU A 27 -15.17 30.39 21.96
C GLU A 27 -15.11 31.88 22.30
N HIS A 28 -14.30 32.24 23.30
CA HIS A 28 -14.14 33.64 23.70
C HIS A 28 -13.48 34.49 22.59
N ALA A 29 -12.47 33.95 21.91
CA ALA A 29 -11.83 34.63 20.80
C ALA A 29 -12.82 34.89 19.64
N MET A 30 -13.70 33.93 19.36
CA MET A 30 -14.75 34.08 18.34
C MET A 30 -15.77 35.16 18.73
N GLU A 31 -16.20 35.18 19.99
CA GLU A 31 -17.15 36.18 20.50
C GLU A 31 -16.59 37.61 20.39
N VAL A 32 -15.36 37.83 20.89
CA VAL A 32 -14.69 39.14 20.82
C VAL A 32 -14.47 39.55 19.36
N ALA A 33 -14.00 38.62 18.53
CA ALA A 33 -13.72 38.92 17.14
C ALA A 33 -14.98 39.23 16.32
N ALA A 34 -16.10 38.57 16.62
CA ALA A 34 -17.40 38.82 16.00
C ALA A 34 -17.91 40.23 16.35
N ALA A 35 -17.71 40.68 17.59
CA ALA A 35 -18.13 42.00 18.06
C ALA A 35 -17.22 43.14 17.57
N GLU A 36 -15.90 42.94 17.61
CA GLU A 36 -14.90 44.00 17.38
C GLU A 36 -14.30 43.98 15.96
N GLY A 37 -14.56 42.93 15.17
CA GLY A 37 -14.06 42.83 13.80
C GLY A 37 -12.63 42.33 13.69
N HIS A 38 -12.31 41.22 14.35
CA HIS A 38 -10.97 40.62 14.37
C HIS A 38 -10.89 39.34 13.54
N TRP A 39 -9.68 38.82 13.35
CA TRP A 39 -9.46 37.53 12.69
C TRP A 39 -9.16 36.46 13.73
N VAL A 40 -9.80 35.30 13.60
CA VAL A 40 -9.55 34.14 14.45
C VAL A 40 -8.97 33.02 13.60
N ILE A 41 -7.87 32.43 14.07
CA ILE A 41 -7.22 31.27 13.46
C ILE A 41 -7.33 30.12 14.46
N LEU A 42 -8.13 29.12 14.11
CA LEU A 42 -8.26 27.88 14.87
C LEU A 42 -7.44 26.80 14.19
N GLN A 43 -6.40 26.31 14.85
CA GLN A 43 -5.57 25.25 14.31
C GLN A 43 -5.98 23.88 14.86
N ASN A 44 -5.89 22.84 14.04
CA ASN A 44 -6.09 21.44 14.44
C ASN A 44 -7.50 21.11 14.93
N ILE A 45 -8.55 21.63 14.29
CA ILE A 45 -9.94 21.40 14.72
C ILE A 45 -10.32 19.91 14.78
N HIS A 46 -9.68 19.07 13.97
CA HIS A 46 -9.88 17.62 13.93
C HIS A 46 -9.46 16.91 15.24
N LEU A 47 -8.65 17.54 16.09
CA LEU A 47 -8.24 16.95 17.38
C LEU A 47 -9.32 17.08 18.47
N VAL A 48 -10.33 17.93 18.27
CA VAL A 48 -11.40 18.22 19.25
C VAL A 48 -12.77 17.75 18.75
N ALA A 49 -12.87 16.49 18.32
CA ALA A 49 -14.07 15.91 17.68
C ALA A 49 -15.39 16.20 18.42
N ARG A 50 -15.39 16.10 19.76
CA ARG A 50 -16.59 16.34 20.60
C ARG A 50 -17.08 17.79 20.60
N TRP A 51 -16.21 18.73 20.26
CA TRP A 51 -16.53 20.16 20.25
C TRP A 51 -16.95 20.66 18.87
N LEU A 52 -16.79 19.86 17.81
CA LEU A 52 -17.08 20.30 16.45
C LEU A 52 -18.55 20.67 16.24
N ASP A 53 -19.49 19.97 16.87
CA ASP A 53 -20.92 20.31 16.84
C ASP A 53 -21.22 21.67 17.51
N THR A 54 -20.43 22.03 18.52
CA THR A 54 -20.54 23.34 19.19
C THR A 54 -19.93 24.42 18.30
N LEU A 55 -18.77 24.14 17.70
CA LEU A 55 -18.12 25.03 16.73
C LEU A 55 -19.06 25.33 15.56
N GLU A 56 -19.75 24.33 15.01
CA GLU A 56 -20.74 24.51 13.93
C GLU A 56 -21.82 25.53 14.31
N LYS A 57 -22.42 25.38 15.49
CA LYS A 57 -23.43 26.30 16.01
C LYS A 57 -22.89 27.71 16.24
N LEU A 58 -21.65 27.84 16.70
CA LEU A 58 -21.00 29.13 16.91
C LEU A 58 -20.72 29.83 15.58
N VAL A 59 -20.25 29.09 14.58
CA VAL A 59 -20.04 29.61 13.21
C VAL A 59 -21.36 30.07 12.61
N GLU A 60 -22.43 29.28 12.74
CA GLU A 60 -23.76 29.67 12.27
C GLU A 60 -24.25 30.93 13.00
N HIS A 61 -24.12 30.98 14.32
CA HIS A 61 -24.52 32.15 15.12
C HIS A 61 -23.76 33.42 14.71
N HIS A 62 -22.44 33.36 14.61
CA HIS A 62 -21.59 34.50 14.26
C HIS A 62 -21.60 34.81 12.75
N SER A 63 -22.20 33.97 11.90
CA SER A 63 -22.40 34.32 10.49
C SER A 63 -23.45 35.42 10.28
N LEU A 64 -24.30 35.66 11.29
CA LEU A 64 -25.41 36.61 11.24
C LEU A 64 -25.13 37.81 12.16
N GLY A 65 -24.96 39.01 11.57
CA GLY A 65 -24.88 40.26 12.33
C GLY A 65 -23.55 40.54 13.04
N SER A 66 -22.49 39.80 12.72
CA SER A 66 -21.12 40.11 13.15
C SER A 66 -20.51 41.29 12.37
N HIS A 67 -19.43 41.85 12.89
CA HIS A 67 -18.69 42.94 12.28
C HIS A 67 -18.16 42.57 10.88
N ASP A 68 -18.18 43.51 9.92
CA ASP A 68 -17.83 43.28 8.51
C ASP A 68 -16.40 42.75 8.29
N ASP A 69 -15.49 43.09 9.20
CA ASP A 69 -14.08 42.64 9.19
C ASP A 69 -13.83 41.28 9.88
N TYR A 70 -14.85 40.68 10.51
CA TYR A 70 -14.71 39.40 11.20
C TYR A 70 -14.36 38.29 10.21
N ARG A 71 -13.27 37.55 10.46
CA ARG A 71 -12.87 36.40 9.66
C ARG A 71 -12.48 35.23 10.56
N LEU A 72 -12.96 34.04 10.22
CA LEU A 72 -12.58 32.79 10.87
C LEU A 72 -11.80 31.92 9.88
N PHE A 73 -10.60 31.50 10.29
CA PHE A 73 -9.75 30.56 9.58
C PHE A 73 -9.66 29.28 10.42
N MET A 74 -9.84 28.13 9.79
CA MET A 74 -9.77 26.83 10.46
C MET A 74 -8.75 25.96 9.71
N SER A 75 -7.88 25.25 10.45
CA SER A 75 -7.03 24.21 9.88
C SER A 75 -7.44 22.82 10.39
N ALA A 76 -7.55 21.87 9.47
CA ALA A 76 -7.83 20.48 9.75
C ALA A 76 -7.01 19.58 8.83
N GLU A 77 -6.64 18.41 9.32
CA GLU A 77 -6.20 17.33 8.44
C GLU A 77 -7.43 16.64 7.84
N PRO A 78 -7.39 16.26 6.56
CA PRO A 78 -8.47 15.49 5.95
C PRO A 78 -8.57 14.11 6.61
N ALA A 79 -9.79 13.61 6.74
CA ALA A 79 -10.02 12.25 7.25
C ALA A 79 -9.38 11.21 6.31
N PRO A 80 -8.79 10.12 6.85
CA PRO A 80 -8.14 9.10 6.03
C PRO A 80 -9.14 8.26 5.21
N SER A 81 -10.40 8.21 5.62
CA SER A 81 -11.51 7.57 4.89
C SER A 81 -12.83 8.29 5.17
N PRO A 82 -13.87 8.08 4.32
CA PRO A 82 -15.20 8.67 4.54
C PRO A 82 -15.82 8.29 5.90
N GLU A 83 -15.60 7.06 6.36
CA GLU A 83 -16.17 6.53 7.62
C GLU A 83 -15.46 7.13 8.85
N ALA A 84 -14.20 7.54 8.70
CA ALA A 84 -13.42 8.21 9.72
C ALA A 84 -13.64 9.74 9.73
N HIS A 85 -14.55 10.26 8.89
CA HIS A 85 -14.81 11.67 8.81
C HIS A 85 -15.57 12.18 10.04
N ILE A 86 -14.98 13.16 10.72
CA ILE A 86 -15.51 13.72 11.97
C ILE A 86 -15.96 15.17 11.87
N ILE A 87 -15.69 15.84 10.75
CA ILE A 87 -16.04 17.26 10.60
C ILE A 87 -17.52 17.37 10.22
N PRO A 88 -18.34 18.13 10.97
CA PRO A 88 -19.73 18.35 10.63
C PRO A 88 -19.91 18.89 9.22
N GLN A 89 -20.93 18.37 8.52
CA GLN A 89 -21.18 18.73 7.14
C GLN A 89 -21.48 20.23 6.98
N GLY A 90 -22.23 20.85 7.89
CA GLY A 90 -22.56 22.27 7.78
C GLY A 90 -21.34 23.18 7.94
N LEU A 91 -20.31 22.78 8.68
CA LEU A 91 -19.02 23.48 8.68
C LEU A 91 -18.33 23.41 7.32
N LEU A 92 -18.39 22.27 6.65
CA LEU A 92 -17.79 22.10 5.32
C LEU A 92 -18.59 22.81 4.22
N ASP A 93 -19.92 22.77 4.27
CA ASP A 93 -20.78 23.35 3.25
C ASP A 93 -20.77 24.89 3.31
N ASN A 94 -20.69 25.45 4.52
CA ASN A 94 -20.70 26.90 4.73
C ASN A 94 -19.31 27.55 4.78
N SER A 95 -18.25 26.81 4.45
CA SER A 95 -16.86 27.33 4.45
C SER A 95 -16.22 27.38 3.07
N ILE A 96 -15.30 28.34 2.90
CA ILE A 96 -14.37 28.35 1.76
C ILE A 96 -13.25 27.36 2.06
N LYS A 97 -13.17 26.30 1.26
CA LYS A 97 -12.20 25.22 1.42
C LYS A 97 -10.94 25.53 0.60
N ILE A 98 -9.80 25.60 1.27
CA ILE A 98 -8.48 25.79 0.66
C ILE A 98 -7.63 24.57 1.00
N THR A 99 -7.16 23.86 -0.03
CA THR A 99 -6.25 22.73 0.13
C THR A 99 -4.82 23.20 -0.12
N SER A 100 -3.92 22.88 0.80
CA SER A 100 -2.48 23.07 0.64
C SER A 100 -1.85 21.70 0.41
N GLU A 101 -1.47 21.41 -0.82
CA GLU A 101 -0.77 20.19 -1.17
C GLU A 101 0.74 20.48 -1.26
N PRO A 102 1.60 19.59 -0.73
CA PRO A 102 3.04 19.73 -0.94
C PRO A 102 3.35 19.70 -2.44
N PRO A 103 4.41 20.40 -2.89
CA PRO A 103 4.81 20.35 -4.28
C PRO A 103 5.11 18.91 -4.68
N THR A 104 4.68 18.51 -5.87
CA THR A 104 4.83 17.12 -6.34
C THR A 104 5.97 17.00 -7.35
N GLY A 105 6.58 15.82 -7.39
CA GLY A 105 7.67 15.49 -8.30
C GLY A 105 9.06 15.76 -7.73
N MET A 106 10.05 15.11 -8.33
CA MET A 106 11.43 15.06 -7.83
C MET A 106 12.05 16.45 -7.78
N ARG A 107 11.85 17.26 -8.83
CA ARG A 107 12.46 18.58 -8.95
C ARG A 107 12.10 19.49 -7.77
N ALA A 108 10.80 19.64 -7.52
CA ALA A 108 10.34 20.56 -6.49
C ALA A 108 10.67 20.07 -5.08
N ASN A 109 10.61 18.76 -4.84
CA ASN A 109 11.01 18.17 -3.55
C ASN A 109 12.52 18.26 -3.32
N LEU A 110 13.35 18.13 -4.37
CA LEU A 110 14.80 18.25 -4.24
C LEU A 110 15.23 19.69 -3.95
N HIS A 111 14.61 20.68 -4.59
CA HIS A 111 14.81 22.09 -4.18
C HIS A 111 14.33 22.32 -2.75
N GLY A 112 13.12 21.87 -2.41
CA GLY A 112 12.59 22.02 -1.06
C GLY A 112 13.44 21.36 0.02
N ALA A 113 14.12 20.25 -0.30
CA ALA A 113 15.09 19.59 0.59
C ALA A 113 16.37 20.42 0.76
N LEU A 114 16.88 21.05 -0.31
CA LEU A 114 18.04 21.93 -0.25
C LEU A 114 17.75 23.27 0.45
N ASP A 115 16.54 23.80 0.31
CA ASP A 115 16.08 25.05 0.95
C ASP A 115 16.09 24.97 2.49
N LEU A 116 16.23 23.77 3.06
CA LEU A 116 16.44 23.57 4.50
C LEU A 116 17.83 23.97 4.98
N PHE A 117 18.76 24.21 4.05
CA PHE A 117 20.16 24.47 4.30
C PHE A 117 20.59 25.79 3.65
N SER A 118 21.74 26.31 4.08
CA SER A 118 22.31 27.55 3.56
C SER A 118 23.75 27.36 3.10
N GLN A 119 24.33 28.35 2.42
CA GLN A 119 25.76 28.37 2.10
C GLN A 119 26.63 28.14 3.36
N GLU A 120 26.26 28.74 4.49
CA GLU A 120 26.95 28.53 5.78
C GLU A 120 26.92 27.05 6.21
N THR A 121 25.80 26.35 6.00
CA THR A 121 25.72 24.91 6.27
C THR A 121 26.67 24.11 5.38
N LEU A 122 26.85 24.50 4.12
CA LEU A 122 27.76 23.81 3.18
C LEU A 122 29.25 24.01 3.51
N GLU A 123 29.58 25.05 4.28
CA GLU A 123 30.94 25.46 4.65
C GLU A 123 31.31 25.12 6.11
N GLN A 124 30.37 24.58 6.88
CA GLN A 124 30.58 24.33 8.32
C GLN A 124 31.56 23.17 8.63
N CYS A 125 31.72 22.22 7.70
CA CYS A 125 32.53 21.02 7.91
C CYS A 125 33.93 21.17 7.33
N SER A 126 34.96 20.76 8.08
CA SER A 126 36.36 20.74 7.64
C SER A 126 36.60 19.82 6.43
N LYS A 127 35.75 18.80 6.24
CA LYS A 127 35.75 17.88 5.09
C LYS A 127 34.67 18.25 4.09
N GLU A 128 34.81 19.45 3.54
CA GLU A 128 33.79 20.07 2.67
C GLU A 128 33.41 19.20 1.46
N ASN A 129 34.32 18.41 0.88
CA ASN A 129 34.00 17.61 -0.31
C ASN A 129 33.05 16.46 0.06
N GLU A 130 33.44 15.68 1.07
CA GLU A 130 32.68 14.55 1.58
C GLU A 130 31.33 15.01 2.16
N PHE A 131 31.34 16.10 2.93
CA PHE A 131 30.12 16.65 3.52
C PHE A 131 29.11 17.09 2.45
N ARG A 132 29.55 17.89 1.46
CA ARG A 132 28.65 18.39 0.41
C ARG A 132 28.11 17.27 -0.48
N CYS A 133 28.93 16.30 -0.89
CA CYS A 133 28.47 15.16 -1.68
C CYS A 133 27.43 14.31 -0.94
N ILE A 134 27.68 13.99 0.34
CA ILE A 134 26.74 13.19 1.14
C ILE A 134 25.47 13.99 1.45
N LEU A 135 25.57 15.29 1.75
CA LEU A 135 24.41 16.16 1.97
C LEU A 135 23.50 16.19 0.74
N PHE A 136 24.05 16.36 -0.46
CA PHE A 136 23.25 16.35 -1.68
C PHE A 136 22.58 15.00 -1.92
N ALA A 137 23.32 13.89 -1.71
CA ALA A 137 22.75 12.55 -1.80
C ALA A 137 21.63 12.31 -0.76
N LEU A 138 21.74 12.89 0.44
CA LEU A 138 20.68 12.85 1.46
C LEU A 138 19.46 13.69 1.07
N CYS A 139 19.65 14.84 0.42
CA CYS A 139 18.54 15.63 -0.11
C CYS A 139 17.80 14.87 -1.21
N TYR A 140 18.53 14.22 -2.12
CA TYR A 140 17.95 13.35 -3.14
C TYR A 140 17.25 12.14 -2.53
N PHE A 141 17.88 11.48 -1.56
CA PHE A 141 17.28 10.39 -0.81
C PHE A 141 15.95 10.82 -0.17
N HIS A 142 15.93 11.95 0.54
CA HIS A 142 14.74 12.50 1.19
C HIS A 142 13.61 12.77 0.18
N ALA A 143 13.92 13.46 -0.92
CA ALA A 143 12.96 13.71 -1.99
C ALA A 143 12.43 12.40 -2.58
N ALA A 144 13.31 11.42 -2.81
CA ALA A 144 12.95 10.13 -3.38
C ALA A 144 12.03 9.32 -2.46
N VAL A 145 12.35 9.20 -1.16
CA VAL A 145 11.53 8.42 -0.22
C VAL A 145 10.17 9.07 0.04
N ALA A 146 10.14 10.41 0.09
CA ALA A 146 8.91 11.18 0.28
C ALA A 146 7.98 11.05 -0.93
N GLU A 147 8.47 11.24 -2.16
CA GLU A 147 7.63 11.14 -3.36
C GLU A 147 7.26 9.71 -3.71
N ARG A 148 8.13 8.74 -3.42
CA ARG A 148 7.86 7.32 -3.72
C ARG A 148 6.55 6.79 -3.13
N ARG A 149 6.05 7.38 -2.05
CA ARG A 149 4.74 7.04 -1.45
C ARG A 149 3.58 7.16 -2.44
N ARG A 150 3.71 7.99 -3.49
CA ARG A 150 2.67 8.16 -4.52
C ARG A 150 2.39 6.88 -5.30
N PHE A 151 3.35 5.96 -5.39
CA PHE A 151 3.22 4.70 -6.10
C PHE A 151 2.57 3.60 -5.24
N GLY A 152 1.90 3.98 -4.15
CA GLY A 152 1.21 3.05 -3.25
C GLY A 152 2.12 1.96 -2.72
N THR A 153 1.60 0.74 -2.66
CA THR A 153 2.29 -0.45 -2.14
C THR A 153 3.49 -0.90 -2.97
N GLN A 154 3.59 -0.51 -4.25
CA GLN A 154 4.82 -0.74 -5.04
C GLN A 154 5.95 0.20 -4.59
N GLY A 155 5.60 1.40 -4.13
CA GLY A 155 6.53 2.34 -3.52
C GLY A 155 6.96 1.89 -2.12
N TRP A 156 5.98 1.82 -1.20
CA TRP A 156 6.15 1.42 0.19
C TRP A 156 4.96 0.55 0.61
N ASN A 157 5.19 -0.57 1.30
CA ASN A 157 4.10 -1.42 1.80
C ASN A 157 3.18 -0.65 2.77
N ARG A 158 3.72 0.32 3.51
CA ARG A 158 2.95 1.24 4.37
C ARG A 158 3.31 2.69 4.11
N SER A 159 2.37 3.58 4.42
CA SER A 159 2.63 5.03 4.38
C SER A 159 3.40 5.47 5.64
N TYR A 160 4.53 6.15 5.45
CA TYR A 160 5.38 6.65 6.53
C TYR A 160 5.45 8.19 6.53
N PRO A 161 5.41 8.84 7.70
CA PRO A 161 5.39 10.29 7.82
C PRO A 161 6.81 10.90 7.83
N PHE A 162 7.61 10.62 6.79
CA PHE A 162 8.92 11.25 6.64
C PHE A 162 8.77 12.77 6.53
N ASN A 163 9.62 13.52 7.22
CA ASN A 163 9.53 14.97 7.32
C ASN A 163 10.90 15.66 7.27
N ASN A 164 10.90 16.98 7.13
CA ASN A 164 12.12 17.80 7.02
C ASN A 164 13.02 17.72 8.27
N GLY A 165 12.46 17.38 9.43
CA GLY A 165 13.21 17.11 10.66
C GLY A 165 14.14 15.92 10.51
N ASP A 166 13.71 14.86 9.82
CA ASP A 166 14.53 13.67 9.59
C ASP A 166 15.78 14.00 8.77
N LEU A 167 15.63 14.83 7.73
CA LEU A 167 16.72 15.28 6.88
C LEU A 167 17.68 16.24 7.61
N THR A 168 17.15 17.28 8.27
CA THR A 168 17.97 18.26 8.98
C THR A 168 18.79 17.63 10.10
N VAL A 169 18.20 16.73 10.90
CA VAL A 169 18.96 16.01 11.93
C VAL A 169 19.95 15.03 11.32
N SER A 170 19.64 14.39 10.19
CA SER A 170 20.60 13.52 9.47
C SER A 170 21.84 14.29 9.02
N VAL A 171 21.69 15.52 8.52
CA VAL A 171 22.81 16.39 8.13
C VAL A 171 23.61 16.87 9.34
N ASN A 172 22.97 17.14 10.47
CA ASN A 172 23.67 17.44 11.72
C ASN A 172 24.50 16.25 12.22
N VAL A 173 23.95 15.03 12.14
CA VAL A 173 24.66 13.79 12.48
C VAL A 173 25.84 13.58 11.52
N LEU A 174 25.65 13.81 10.21
CA LEU A 174 26.71 13.75 9.21
C LEU A 174 27.89 14.66 9.59
N HIS A 175 27.61 15.94 9.89
CA HIS A 175 28.62 16.90 10.30
C HIS A 175 29.43 16.38 11.50
N ASN A 176 28.74 15.99 12.57
CA ASN A 176 29.39 15.55 13.80
C ASN A 176 30.26 14.30 13.59
N TYR A 177 29.81 13.34 12.78
CA TYR A 177 30.57 12.13 12.47
C TYR A 177 31.78 12.40 11.58
N LEU A 178 31.67 13.33 10.61
CA LEU A 178 32.79 13.70 9.77
C LEU A 178 33.86 14.47 10.55
N GLU A 179 33.48 15.34 11.48
CA GLU A 179 34.43 16.05 12.36
C GLU A 179 35.13 15.12 13.36
N ALA A 180 34.39 14.16 13.94
CA ALA A 180 34.92 13.29 14.98
C ALA A 180 35.87 12.18 14.46
N ASN A 181 35.81 11.84 13.18
CA ASN A 181 36.56 10.71 12.61
C ASN A 181 37.60 11.19 11.59
N ALA A 182 38.71 10.49 11.39
CA ALA A 182 39.68 10.88 10.34
C ALA A 182 39.22 10.49 8.93
N LYS A 183 38.50 9.36 8.81
CA LYS A 183 37.94 8.84 7.56
C LYS A 183 36.41 8.84 7.65
N VAL A 184 35.73 8.82 6.50
CA VAL A 184 34.26 8.71 6.45
C VAL A 184 33.82 7.33 6.96
N PRO A 185 33.00 7.26 8.03
CA PRO A 185 32.49 5.99 8.55
C PRO A 185 31.23 5.57 7.77
N TRP A 186 31.41 5.07 6.55
CA TRP A 186 30.32 4.81 5.60
C TRP A 186 29.22 3.87 6.13
N ASP A 187 29.58 2.79 6.81
CA ASP A 187 28.61 1.83 7.36
C ASP A 187 27.81 2.44 8.51
N ASP A 188 28.47 3.18 9.41
CA ASP A 188 27.82 3.84 10.55
C ASP A 188 26.84 4.92 10.08
N LEU A 189 27.23 5.73 9.09
CA LEU A 189 26.36 6.75 8.51
C LEU A 189 25.13 6.12 7.86
N ARG A 190 25.30 5.07 7.04
CA ARG A 190 24.18 4.34 6.43
C ARG A 190 23.26 3.72 7.48
N TYR A 191 23.83 3.17 8.55
CA TYR A 191 23.06 2.64 9.68
C TYR A 191 22.27 3.76 10.39
N LEU A 192 22.90 4.87 10.73
CA LEU A 192 22.24 6.00 11.42
C LEU A 192 21.09 6.54 10.58
N PHE A 193 21.32 6.84 9.31
CA PHE A 193 20.28 7.39 8.43
C PHE A 193 19.15 6.38 8.20
N GLY A 194 19.49 5.12 7.90
CA GLY A 194 18.52 4.13 7.46
C GLY A 194 17.76 3.42 8.58
N GLU A 195 18.39 3.22 9.73
CA GLU A 195 17.87 2.38 10.82
C GLU A 195 17.30 3.19 11.97
N ILE A 196 17.88 4.37 12.20
CA ILE A 196 17.56 5.22 13.34
C ILE A 196 16.72 6.41 12.87
N MET A 197 17.23 7.22 11.94
CA MET A 197 16.56 8.45 11.50
C MET A 197 15.28 8.13 10.73
N TYR A 198 15.41 7.58 9.52
CA TYR A 198 14.26 7.18 8.72
C TYR A 198 13.68 5.85 9.19
N GLY A 199 14.54 4.92 9.58
CA GLY A 199 14.15 3.60 10.07
C GLY A 199 13.35 3.61 11.37
N GLY A 200 13.40 4.70 12.15
CA GLY A 200 12.55 4.90 13.33
C GLY A 200 11.06 4.98 13.00
N HIS A 201 10.70 5.41 11.78
CA HIS A 201 9.32 5.46 11.29
C HIS A 201 8.86 4.14 10.67
N ILE A 202 9.81 3.32 10.19
CA ILE A 202 9.53 2.17 9.35
C ILE A 202 9.24 0.93 10.20
N THR A 203 8.03 0.40 10.04
CA THR A 203 7.52 -0.74 10.80
C THR A 203 7.51 -2.06 10.03
N ASP A 204 7.63 -2.03 8.70
CA ASP A 204 7.65 -3.22 7.84
C ASP A 204 9.09 -3.60 7.45
N ASP A 205 9.44 -4.88 7.57
CA ASP A 205 10.81 -5.34 7.34
C ASP A 205 11.26 -5.19 5.87
N TRP A 206 10.33 -5.32 4.91
CA TRP A 206 10.65 -5.15 3.48
C TRP A 206 10.85 -3.68 3.13
N ASP A 207 10.05 -2.80 3.73
CA ASP A 207 10.26 -1.35 3.61
C ASP A 207 11.56 -0.92 4.28
N ARG A 208 11.93 -1.55 5.40
CA ARG A 208 13.22 -1.32 6.07
C ARG A 208 14.39 -1.76 5.19
N ARG A 209 14.27 -2.91 4.51
CA ARG A 209 15.22 -3.37 3.49
C ARG A 209 15.33 -2.38 2.33
N LEU A 210 14.22 -1.83 1.85
CA LEU A 210 14.20 -0.81 0.80
C LEU A 210 14.96 0.46 1.22
N CYS A 211 14.67 1.00 2.41
CA CYS A 211 15.34 2.18 2.95
C CYS A 211 16.86 1.99 3.06
N ARG A 212 17.30 0.85 3.61
CA ARG A 212 18.73 0.50 3.68
C ARG A 212 19.36 0.42 2.28
N THR A 213 18.64 -0.15 1.31
CA THR A 213 19.13 -0.32 -0.05
C THR A 213 19.31 1.02 -0.75
N TYR A 214 18.41 1.98 -0.57
CA TYR A 214 18.60 3.34 -1.06
C TYR A 214 19.91 3.94 -0.56
N LEU A 215 20.15 3.87 0.74
CA LEU A 215 21.35 4.46 1.34
C LEU A 215 22.62 3.69 0.93
N SER A 216 22.55 2.37 0.74
CA SER A 216 23.69 1.62 0.21
C SER A 216 24.00 1.96 -1.24
N GLU A 217 23.00 2.32 -2.05
CA GLU A 217 23.22 2.71 -3.45
C GLU A 217 23.59 4.19 -3.61
N TYR A 218 23.12 5.08 -2.72
CA TYR A 218 23.38 6.52 -2.83
C TYR A 218 24.59 7.01 -2.03
N VAL A 219 24.92 6.36 -0.91
CA VAL A 219 25.99 6.78 0.00
C VAL A 219 27.13 5.77 -0.06
N GLN A 220 27.93 5.87 -1.11
CA GLN A 220 29.04 4.97 -1.44
C GLN A 220 30.37 5.73 -1.51
N PRO A 221 31.52 5.11 -1.18
CA PRO A 221 32.85 5.73 -1.34
C PRO A 221 33.10 6.34 -2.72
N GLU A 222 32.67 5.64 -3.77
CA GLU A 222 32.83 5.99 -5.18
C GLU A 222 32.08 7.27 -5.57
N MET A 223 31.16 7.75 -4.71
CA MET A 223 30.44 9.00 -4.95
C MET A 223 31.36 10.23 -4.97
N LEU A 224 32.50 10.13 -4.28
CA LEU A 224 33.48 11.22 -4.18
C LEU A 224 34.25 11.41 -5.50
N ASP A 225 34.29 10.38 -6.34
CA ASP A 225 34.92 10.40 -7.66
C ASP A 225 33.97 10.89 -8.77
N GLY A 226 32.71 11.20 -8.42
CA GLY A 226 31.69 11.66 -9.37
C GLY A 226 31.14 10.57 -10.30
N GLU A 227 31.43 9.29 -10.02
CA GLU A 227 31.04 8.16 -10.86
C GLU A 227 29.67 7.56 -10.49
N VAL A 228 29.04 8.05 -9.41
CA VAL A 228 27.76 7.53 -8.93
C VAL A 228 26.59 8.33 -9.51
N ALA A 229 25.65 7.61 -10.14
CA ALA A 229 24.38 8.14 -10.58
C ALA A 229 23.30 7.91 -9.50
N LEU A 230 22.59 8.97 -9.10
CA LEU A 230 21.44 8.89 -8.18
C LEU A 230 20.19 8.37 -8.91
N ALA A 231 20.09 8.66 -10.21
CA ALA A 231 19.12 8.08 -11.11
C ALA A 231 19.70 8.00 -12.53
N PRO A 232 19.10 7.21 -13.45
CA PRO A 232 19.53 7.18 -14.84
C PRO A 232 19.58 8.58 -15.46
N GLY A 233 20.77 9.05 -15.80
CA GLY A 233 21.00 10.38 -16.37
C GLY A 233 21.15 11.51 -15.35
N PHE A 234 21.21 11.22 -14.04
CA PHE A 234 21.43 12.21 -12.99
C PHE A 234 22.60 11.80 -12.08
N MET A 235 23.75 12.42 -12.29
CA MET A 235 24.97 12.16 -11.52
C MET A 235 24.98 12.97 -10.23
N ILE A 236 25.77 12.52 -9.25
CA ILE A 236 26.12 13.37 -8.11
C ILE A 236 26.87 14.60 -8.62
N PRO A 237 26.42 15.82 -8.25
CA PRO A 237 27.11 17.03 -8.64
C PRO A 237 28.51 17.09 -8.01
N PRO A 238 29.47 17.76 -8.68
CA PRO A 238 30.73 18.09 -8.04
C PRO A 238 30.50 19.07 -6.88
N ARG A 239 31.59 19.49 -6.23
CA ARG A 239 31.53 20.57 -5.26
C ARG A 239 31.03 21.85 -5.94
N LEU A 240 29.88 22.33 -5.49
CA LEU A 240 29.24 23.57 -5.93
C LEU A 240 28.86 24.42 -4.72
N ASP A 241 28.52 25.68 -4.97
CA ASP A 241 27.89 26.56 -3.99
C ASP A 241 26.37 26.40 -4.01
N TYR A 242 25.69 26.96 -3.02
CA TYR A 242 24.25 26.80 -2.80
C TYR A 242 23.42 27.14 -4.05
N GLU A 243 23.62 28.32 -4.64
CA GLU A 243 22.88 28.72 -5.85
C GLU A 243 23.18 27.79 -7.05
N ASP A 244 24.43 27.36 -7.17
CA ASP A 244 24.86 26.44 -8.23
C ASP A 244 24.27 25.04 -8.08
N TYR A 245 23.97 24.58 -6.85
CA TYR A 245 23.23 23.33 -6.66
C TYR A 245 21.80 23.42 -7.21
N HIS A 246 21.12 24.54 -6.99
CA HIS A 246 19.79 24.76 -7.58
C HIS A 246 19.88 24.80 -9.10
N GLN A 247 20.88 25.51 -9.66
CA GLN A 247 21.11 25.55 -11.11
C GLN A 247 21.44 24.16 -11.69
N TYR A 248 22.24 23.35 -10.97
CA TYR A 248 22.55 21.99 -11.38
C TYR A 248 21.31 21.12 -11.48
N ILE A 249 20.38 21.21 -10.52
CA ILE A 249 19.10 20.50 -10.58
C ILE A 249 18.31 20.96 -11.79
N ASP A 250 18.26 22.27 -12.04
CA ASP A 250 17.49 22.84 -13.14
C ASP A 250 17.97 22.36 -14.51
N ASP A 251 19.28 22.21 -14.68
CA ASP A 251 19.94 21.87 -15.94
C ASP A 251 20.08 20.37 -16.18
N ASN A 252 20.28 19.57 -15.12
CA ASN A 252 20.70 18.17 -15.23
C ASN A 252 19.63 17.17 -14.80
N LEU A 253 18.63 17.56 -13.99
CA LEU A 253 17.61 16.61 -13.56
C LEU A 253 16.72 16.20 -14.75
N PRO A 254 16.62 14.89 -15.04
CA PRO A 254 15.73 14.40 -16.10
C PRO A 254 14.27 14.76 -15.83
N GLY A 255 13.46 14.72 -16.88
CA GLY A 255 12.00 14.84 -16.73
C GLY A 255 11.44 13.82 -15.75
N GLU A 256 10.37 14.22 -15.06
CA GLU A 256 9.68 13.42 -14.06
C GLU A 256 9.39 12.00 -14.59
N SER A 257 9.88 10.98 -13.88
CA SER A 257 9.62 9.58 -14.23
C SER A 257 9.83 8.66 -13.03
N PRO A 258 9.20 7.46 -13.01
CA PRO A 258 9.42 6.48 -11.94
C PRO A 258 10.89 6.09 -11.72
N HIS A 259 11.75 6.21 -12.74
CA HIS A 259 13.17 5.92 -12.63
C HIS A 259 13.91 6.82 -11.63
N LEU A 260 13.44 8.06 -11.42
CA LEU A 260 14.03 8.96 -10.42
C LEU A 260 13.89 8.40 -9.01
N TYR A 261 12.89 7.54 -8.81
CA TYR A 261 12.62 6.84 -7.55
C TYR A 261 13.13 5.40 -7.58
N GLY A 262 13.86 4.97 -8.61
CA GLY A 262 14.31 3.58 -8.76
C GLY A 262 13.23 2.58 -9.19
N LEU A 263 12.05 3.06 -9.64
CA LEU A 263 10.94 2.23 -10.13
C LEU A 263 10.96 2.12 -11.66
N HIS A 264 10.35 1.04 -12.17
CA HIS A 264 10.08 0.90 -13.61
C HIS A 264 8.93 1.84 -14.05
N PRO A 265 8.93 2.38 -15.28
CA PRO A 265 7.86 3.27 -15.79
C PRO A 265 6.44 2.72 -15.71
N ASN A 266 6.30 1.39 -15.67
CA ASN A 266 5.01 0.73 -15.47
C ASN A 266 4.32 1.15 -14.15
N ALA A 267 5.07 1.56 -13.13
CA ALA A 267 4.51 2.03 -11.86
C ALA A 267 3.62 3.26 -12.04
N GLU A 268 3.94 4.14 -12.99
CA GLU A 268 3.13 5.32 -13.30
C GLU A 268 1.77 4.93 -13.91
N MET A 269 1.76 3.93 -14.80
CA MET A 269 0.50 3.42 -15.35
C MET A 269 -0.40 2.82 -14.27
N GLY A 270 0.17 2.07 -13.32
CA GLY A 270 -0.57 1.53 -12.18
C GLY A 270 -1.17 2.66 -11.32
N PHE A 271 -0.35 3.64 -10.97
CA PHE A 271 -0.79 4.83 -10.20
C PHE A 271 -1.92 5.59 -10.90
N LEU A 272 -1.79 5.89 -12.19
CA LEU A 272 -2.81 6.61 -12.97
C LEU A 272 -4.10 5.81 -13.13
N THR A 273 -4.00 4.48 -13.25
CA THR A 273 -5.17 3.60 -13.32
C THR A 273 -5.98 3.67 -12.03
N VAL A 274 -5.34 3.47 -10.87
CA VAL A 274 -6.01 3.54 -9.55
C VAL A 274 -6.61 4.93 -9.31
N THR A 275 -5.90 5.99 -9.69
CA THR A 275 -6.39 7.37 -9.56
C THR A 275 -7.64 7.59 -10.43
N SER A 276 -7.65 7.03 -11.64
CA SER A 276 -8.79 7.11 -12.57
C SER A 276 -9.98 6.30 -12.08
N GLU A 277 -9.76 5.10 -11.55
CA GLU A 277 -10.81 4.26 -10.95
C GLU A 277 -11.48 4.96 -9.77
N ARG A 278 -10.69 5.60 -8.89
CA ARG A 278 -11.22 6.41 -7.79
C ARG A 278 -12.06 7.56 -8.31
N LEU A 279 -11.61 8.27 -9.34
CA LEU A 279 -12.37 9.35 -9.97
C LEU A 279 -13.72 8.84 -10.52
N PHE A 280 -13.71 7.72 -11.25
CA PHE A 280 -14.95 7.14 -11.80
C PHE A 280 -15.91 6.70 -10.70
N ARG A 281 -15.40 6.13 -9.61
CA ARG A 281 -16.22 5.77 -8.44
C ARG A 281 -16.87 7.00 -7.81
N THR A 282 -16.09 8.05 -7.54
CA THR A 282 -16.65 9.31 -7.00
C THR A 282 -17.69 9.91 -7.94
N VAL A 283 -17.48 9.87 -9.26
CA VAL A 283 -18.47 10.33 -10.24
C VAL A 283 -19.75 9.48 -10.20
N LEU A 284 -19.64 8.16 -10.02
CA LEU A 284 -20.77 7.26 -9.89
C LEU A 284 -21.57 7.53 -8.61
N GLU A 285 -20.88 7.73 -7.49
CA GLU A 285 -21.48 8.06 -6.18
C GLU A 285 -22.21 9.41 -6.18
N LEU A 286 -21.75 10.36 -7.00
CA LEU A 286 -22.38 11.67 -7.17
C LEU A 286 -23.60 11.65 -8.11
N GLN A 287 -23.89 10.53 -8.78
CA GLN A 287 -25.08 10.46 -9.60
C GLN A 287 -26.33 10.59 -8.70
N PRO A 288 -27.30 11.43 -9.07
CA PRO A 288 -28.53 11.53 -8.30
C PRO A 288 -29.19 10.16 -8.28
N LYS A 289 -29.29 9.56 -7.09
CA LYS A 289 -30.18 8.42 -6.86
C LYS A 289 -31.57 8.91 -7.27
N GLU A 290 -32.11 8.39 -8.37
CA GLU A 290 -33.45 8.76 -8.83
C GLU A 290 -34.42 8.45 -7.70
N SER A 291 -34.74 9.50 -6.94
CA SER A 291 -35.65 9.47 -5.83
C SER A 291 -37.02 9.55 -6.47
N GLU A 292 -37.74 8.42 -6.49
CA GLU A 292 -39.20 8.25 -6.44
C GLU A 292 -40.07 9.47 -6.84
N ALA A 293 -39.79 10.12 -7.95
CA ALA A 293 -40.59 11.21 -8.49
C ALA A 293 -41.45 10.73 -9.67
N ALA A 294 -42.03 9.54 -9.54
CA ALA A 294 -43.15 9.08 -10.35
C ALA A 294 -43.84 7.90 -9.63
N GLY A 295 -44.91 8.19 -8.89
CA GLY A 295 -45.65 7.21 -8.08
C GLY A 295 -46.08 5.96 -8.84
N GLY A 296 -45.26 4.92 -8.73
CA GLY A 296 -45.51 3.57 -9.19
C GLY A 296 -44.97 2.62 -8.13
N SER A 297 -45.81 1.67 -7.70
CA SER A 297 -45.48 0.58 -6.78
C SER A 297 -44.52 -0.46 -7.40
N GLY A 298 -43.48 0.00 -8.10
CA GLY A 298 -42.47 -0.83 -8.73
C GLY A 298 -41.21 -0.87 -7.87
N THR A 299 -40.58 -2.05 -7.78
CA THR A 299 -39.24 -2.22 -7.23
C THR A 299 -38.26 -1.25 -7.86
N SER A 300 -37.37 -0.67 -7.05
CA SER A 300 -36.38 0.28 -7.55
C SER A 300 -35.46 -0.39 -8.58
N ARG A 301 -34.87 0.41 -9.49
CA ARG A 301 -33.90 -0.13 -10.45
C ARG A 301 -32.71 -0.81 -9.75
N GLU A 302 -32.34 -0.30 -8.59
CA GLU A 302 -31.26 -0.83 -7.75
C GLU A 302 -31.66 -2.19 -7.17
N GLU A 303 -32.88 -2.33 -6.64
CA GLU A 303 -33.42 -3.58 -6.13
C GLU A 303 -33.53 -4.64 -7.23
N GLN A 304 -34.02 -4.26 -8.43
CA GLN A 304 -34.14 -5.19 -9.57
C GLN A 304 -32.77 -5.70 -10.04
N ALA A 305 -31.78 -4.82 -10.12
CA ALA A 305 -30.41 -5.20 -10.49
C ALA A 305 -29.79 -6.11 -9.42
N SER A 306 -29.96 -5.76 -8.14
CA SER A 306 -29.49 -6.55 -7.01
C SER A 306 -30.12 -7.94 -6.98
N GLN A 307 -31.43 -8.04 -7.22
CA GLN A 307 -32.15 -9.31 -7.34
C GLN A 307 -31.58 -10.18 -8.47
N SER A 308 -31.33 -9.60 -9.64
CA SER A 308 -30.76 -10.35 -10.77
C SER A 308 -29.38 -10.94 -10.46
N VAL A 309 -28.51 -10.17 -9.79
CA VAL A 309 -27.17 -10.62 -9.39
C VAL A 309 -27.27 -11.69 -8.31
N LEU A 310 -28.17 -11.50 -7.33
CA LEU A 310 -28.45 -12.46 -6.28
C LEU A 310 -28.89 -13.81 -6.86
N ASP A 311 -29.87 -13.81 -7.78
CA ASP A 311 -30.40 -15.02 -8.40
C ASP A 311 -29.31 -15.79 -9.17
N GLU A 312 -28.42 -15.06 -9.86
CA GLU A 312 -27.28 -15.65 -10.55
C GLU A 312 -26.31 -16.32 -9.57
N ILE A 313 -25.94 -15.63 -8.49
CA ILE A 313 -25.01 -16.14 -7.49
C ILE A 313 -25.60 -17.36 -6.77
N ILE A 314 -26.86 -17.32 -6.33
CA ILE A 314 -27.51 -18.46 -5.68
C ILE A 314 -27.61 -19.65 -6.65
N GLY A 315 -27.97 -19.39 -7.91
CA GLY A 315 -28.18 -20.43 -8.91
C GLY A 315 -26.91 -21.18 -9.30
N GLN A 316 -25.73 -20.56 -9.18
CA GLN A 316 -24.44 -21.16 -9.54
C GLN A 316 -23.62 -21.65 -8.33
N LEU A 317 -23.99 -21.28 -7.10
CA LEU A 317 -23.22 -21.61 -5.89
C LEU A 317 -23.26 -23.12 -5.58
N PRO A 318 -22.12 -23.83 -5.59
CA PRO A 318 -22.08 -25.27 -5.33
C PRO A 318 -22.53 -25.65 -3.92
N GLU A 319 -22.90 -26.93 -3.76
CA GLU A 319 -23.23 -27.49 -2.45
C GLU A 319 -22.01 -27.54 -1.52
N PRO A 320 -22.19 -27.40 -0.19
CA PRO A 320 -21.10 -27.47 0.76
C PRO A 320 -20.37 -28.82 0.73
N PHE A 321 -19.06 -28.79 0.99
CA PHE A 321 -18.24 -29.98 1.15
C PHE A 321 -18.73 -30.81 2.36
N ASN A 322 -19.01 -32.11 2.15
CA ASN A 322 -19.37 -33.01 3.24
C ASN A 322 -18.13 -33.39 4.06
N MET A 323 -17.88 -32.60 5.12
CA MET A 323 -16.71 -32.78 5.97
C MET A 323 -16.66 -34.13 6.68
N GLU A 324 -17.82 -34.70 7.06
CA GLU A 324 -17.87 -36.01 7.73
C GLU A 324 -17.40 -37.13 6.78
N GLU A 325 -17.92 -37.15 5.56
CA GLU A 325 -17.53 -38.12 4.53
C GLU A 325 -16.05 -37.96 4.17
N MET A 326 -15.58 -36.73 4.00
CA MET A 326 -14.19 -36.42 3.68
C MET A 326 -13.23 -36.86 4.79
N MET A 327 -13.56 -36.60 6.06
CA MET A 327 -12.75 -37.08 7.19
C MET A 327 -12.73 -38.60 7.30
N ALA A 328 -13.84 -39.27 6.98
CA ALA A 328 -13.90 -40.74 6.96
C ALA A 328 -13.08 -41.34 5.80
N LYS A 329 -13.02 -40.67 4.64
CA LYS A 329 -12.19 -41.08 3.48
C LYS A 329 -10.70 -40.86 3.70
N ALA A 330 -10.31 -39.84 4.46
CA ALA A 330 -8.92 -39.48 4.78
C ALA A 330 -8.25 -40.49 5.74
N LYS A 331 -8.00 -41.73 5.26
CA LYS A 331 -7.42 -42.83 6.05
C LYS A 331 -6.06 -42.50 6.66
N GLU A 332 -5.21 -41.77 5.93
CA GLU A 332 -3.92 -41.30 6.41
C GLU A 332 -3.88 -39.77 6.39
N LYS A 333 -3.71 -39.14 7.56
CA LYS A 333 -3.65 -37.69 7.70
C LYS A 333 -2.25 -37.16 7.35
N THR A 334 -1.95 -37.14 6.06
CA THR A 334 -0.73 -36.49 5.56
C THR A 334 -0.85 -34.96 5.74
N PRO A 335 0.28 -34.21 5.78
CA PRO A 335 0.23 -32.75 5.82
C PRO A 335 -0.64 -32.14 4.71
N TYR A 336 -0.56 -32.68 3.50
CA TYR A 336 -1.38 -32.23 2.36
C TYR A 336 -2.88 -32.49 2.57
N THR A 337 -3.25 -33.67 3.08
CA THR A 337 -4.64 -34.01 3.40
C THR A 337 -5.23 -33.06 4.45
N VAL A 338 -4.44 -32.68 5.45
CA VAL A 338 -4.87 -31.72 6.48
C VAL A 338 -5.12 -30.33 5.88
N VAL A 339 -4.25 -29.88 4.97
CA VAL A 339 -4.46 -28.61 4.26
C VAL A 339 -5.76 -28.64 3.45
N ALA A 340 -5.98 -29.68 2.64
CA ALA A 340 -7.22 -29.80 1.85
C ALA A 340 -8.49 -29.74 2.73
N LEU A 341 -8.49 -30.47 3.86
CA LEU A 341 -9.62 -30.45 4.80
C LEU A 341 -9.86 -29.06 5.41
N GLN A 342 -8.81 -28.36 5.82
CA GLN A 342 -8.93 -27.00 6.38
C GLN A 342 -9.42 -25.98 5.36
N GLU A 343 -8.98 -26.10 4.11
CA GLU A 343 -9.41 -25.24 3.01
C GLU A 343 -10.89 -25.49 2.66
N CYS A 344 -11.34 -26.74 2.61
CA CYS A 344 -12.76 -27.07 2.43
C CYS A 344 -13.65 -26.57 3.58
N GLU A 345 -13.17 -26.66 4.83
CA GLU A 345 -13.90 -26.13 6.00
C GLU A 345 -14.07 -24.61 5.90
N ARG A 346 -13.01 -23.87 5.54
CA ARG A 346 -13.08 -22.41 5.31
C ARG A 346 -13.99 -22.06 4.14
N MET A 347 -13.92 -22.81 3.05
CA MET A 347 -14.79 -22.62 1.90
C MET A 347 -16.27 -22.80 2.28
N ASN A 348 -16.59 -23.79 3.11
CA ASN A 348 -17.94 -23.97 3.64
C ASN A 348 -18.41 -22.78 4.48
N ILE A 349 -17.54 -22.21 5.34
CA ILE A 349 -17.89 -21.03 6.13
C ILE A 349 -18.28 -19.86 5.20
N LEU A 350 -17.43 -19.55 4.21
CA LEU A 350 -17.68 -18.46 3.27
C LEU A 350 -18.95 -18.70 2.44
N THR A 351 -19.09 -19.87 1.82
CA THR A 351 -20.24 -20.17 0.96
C THR A 351 -21.57 -20.27 1.73
N ASN A 352 -21.53 -20.69 3.00
CA ASN A 352 -22.71 -20.65 3.86
C ASN A 352 -23.10 -19.23 4.25
N GLU A 353 -22.14 -18.34 4.49
CA GLU A 353 -22.40 -16.92 4.74
C GLU A 353 -23.05 -16.26 3.51
N ILE A 354 -22.49 -16.47 2.33
CA ILE A 354 -23.06 -15.98 1.05
C ILE A 354 -24.50 -16.49 0.89
N ARG A 355 -24.71 -17.80 1.07
CA ARG A 355 -26.03 -18.42 0.94
C ARG A 355 -27.04 -17.89 1.96
N ARG A 356 -26.63 -17.70 3.22
CA ARG A 356 -27.51 -17.18 4.28
C ARG A 356 -27.93 -15.74 3.97
N SER A 357 -26.94 -14.88 3.79
CA SER A 357 -27.15 -13.44 3.58
C SER A 357 -27.96 -13.13 2.32
N LEU A 358 -27.72 -13.85 1.21
CA LEU A 358 -28.51 -13.68 -0.01
C LEU A 358 -29.95 -14.19 0.15
N LYS A 359 -30.19 -15.29 0.86
CA LYS A 359 -31.56 -15.75 1.13
C LYS A 359 -32.34 -14.78 2.01
N GLU A 360 -31.68 -14.19 3.00
CA GLU A 360 -32.28 -13.17 3.85
C GLU A 360 -32.62 -11.91 3.03
N LEU A 361 -31.72 -11.47 2.15
CA LEU A 361 -31.98 -10.35 1.24
C LEU A 361 -33.13 -10.64 0.27
N ASP A 362 -33.19 -11.83 -0.33
CA ASP A 362 -34.29 -12.23 -1.22
C ASP A 362 -35.66 -12.14 -0.53
N LEU A 363 -35.77 -12.67 0.69
CA LEU A 363 -36.98 -12.54 1.50
C LEU A 363 -37.31 -11.09 1.88
N GLY A 364 -36.28 -10.26 2.10
CA GLY A 364 -36.43 -8.82 2.34
C GLY A 364 -36.99 -8.09 1.11
N LEU A 365 -36.47 -8.37 -0.07
CA LEU A 365 -36.91 -7.80 -1.35
C LEU A 365 -38.32 -8.25 -1.74
N GLN A 366 -38.73 -9.46 -1.33
CA GLN A 366 -40.10 -9.96 -1.48
C GLN A 366 -41.08 -9.36 -0.46
N GLY A 367 -40.59 -8.62 0.55
CA GLY A 367 -41.39 -8.04 1.62
C GLY A 367 -41.80 -9.03 2.70
N GLU A 368 -41.19 -10.22 2.75
CA GLU A 368 -41.44 -11.25 3.78
C GLU A 368 -40.61 -11.01 5.04
N LEU A 369 -39.47 -10.32 4.93
CA LEU A 369 -38.66 -9.85 6.04
C LEU A 369 -38.55 -8.32 6.05
N THR A 370 -38.42 -7.74 7.24
CA THR A 370 -38.09 -6.32 7.38
C THR A 370 -36.65 -6.10 6.95
N ILE A 371 -36.45 -5.19 6.00
CA ILE A 371 -35.12 -4.79 5.51
C ILE A 371 -34.29 -4.20 6.66
N THR A 372 -33.08 -4.72 6.84
CA THR A 372 -32.10 -4.26 7.84
C THR A 372 -30.98 -3.46 7.18
N SER A 373 -30.21 -2.70 7.96
CA SER A 373 -29.01 -1.99 7.45
C SER A 373 -28.03 -2.93 6.74
N GLU A 374 -27.83 -4.14 7.27
CA GLU A 374 -26.94 -5.14 6.66
C GLU A 374 -27.46 -5.61 5.29
N MET A 375 -28.78 -5.71 5.12
CA MET A 375 -29.41 -6.05 3.83
C MET A 375 -29.24 -4.91 2.83
N GLU A 376 -29.40 -3.66 3.26
CA GLU A 376 -29.20 -2.49 2.41
C GLU A 376 -27.74 -2.37 1.96
N GLU A 377 -26.77 -2.56 2.87
CA GLU A 377 -25.34 -2.60 2.55
C GLU A 377 -25.02 -3.71 1.55
N LEU A 378 -25.60 -4.90 1.74
CA LEU A 378 -25.45 -6.02 0.81
C LEU A 378 -26.03 -5.69 -0.57
N ALA A 379 -27.26 -5.19 -0.64
CA ALA A 379 -27.91 -4.82 -1.90
C ALA A 379 -27.11 -3.74 -2.65
N ASN A 380 -26.66 -2.70 -1.94
CA ASN A 380 -25.79 -1.68 -2.50
C ASN A 380 -24.49 -2.29 -3.04
N ALA A 381 -23.84 -3.19 -2.29
CA ALA A 381 -22.62 -3.83 -2.73
C ALA A 381 -22.82 -4.64 -4.02
N LEU A 382 -23.92 -5.40 -4.13
CA LEU A 382 -24.30 -6.13 -5.34
C LEU A 382 -24.54 -5.18 -6.52
N PHE A 383 -25.24 -4.07 -6.29
CA PHE A 383 -25.54 -3.06 -7.31
C PHE A 383 -24.26 -2.38 -7.86
N TYR A 384 -23.32 -2.05 -6.97
CA TYR A 384 -22.06 -1.38 -7.33
C TYR A 384 -20.94 -2.34 -7.76
N ASP A 385 -21.25 -3.62 -8.03
CA ASP A 385 -20.27 -4.65 -8.45
C ASP A 385 -19.09 -4.76 -7.45
N SER A 386 -19.38 -4.66 -6.16
CA SER A 386 -18.39 -4.71 -5.08
C SER A 386 -18.63 -5.91 -4.17
N VAL A 387 -17.55 -6.52 -3.68
CA VAL A 387 -17.67 -7.65 -2.77
C VAL A 387 -18.14 -7.14 -1.39
N PRO A 388 -19.26 -7.64 -0.86
CA PRO A 388 -19.77 -7.22 0.44
C PRO A 388 -18.75 -7.41 1.58
N GLU A 389 -18.74 -6.49 2.54
CA GLU A 389 -17.82 -6.58 3.69
C GLU A 389 -18.08 -7.82 4.55
N SER A 390 -19.36 -8.18 4.71
CA SER A 390 -19.79 -9.39 5.43
C SER A 390 -19.14 -10.66 4.87
N TRP A 391 -18.99 -10.75 3.53
CA TRP A 391 -18.32 -11.87 2.87
C TRP A 391 -16.79 -11.75 2.99
N THR A 392 -16.27 -10.54 2.83
CA THR A 392 -14.83 -10.25 2.90
C THR A 392 -14.22 -10.69 4.24
N ARG A 393 -14.96 -10.61 5.34
CA ARG A 393 -14.54 -11.09 6.68
C ARG A 393 -14.19 -12.58 6.73
N TYR A 394 -14.82 -13.39 5.87
CA TYR A 394 -14.56 -14.83 5.77
C TYR A 394 -13.74 -15.21 4.53
N ALA A 395 -13.62 -14.28 3.57
CA ALA A 395 -12.94 -14.51 2.31
C ALA A 395 -11.40 -14.43 2.43
N TYR A 396 -10.75 -14.80 1.33
CA TYR A 396 -9.35 -14.46 1.08
C TYR A 396 -9.25 -12.99 0.62
N PRO A 397 -8.13 -12.30 0.91
CA PRO A 397 -7.88 -10.96 0.36
C PRO A 397 -7.90 -10.98 -1.17
N SER A 398 -8.64 -10.04 -1.77
CA SER A 398 -8.80 -9.87 -3.21
C SER A 398 -9.04 -8.38 -3.52
N LEU A 399 -8.66 -7.96 -4.73
CA LEU A 399 -8.95 -6.62 -5.27
C LEU A 399 -9.94 -6.65 -6.43
N TYR A 400 -10.44 -7.83 -6.80
CA TYR A 400 -11.44 -7.99 -7.83
C TYR A 400 -12.80 -7.38 -7.44
N ASN A 401 -13.50 -6.89 -8.46
CA ASN A 401 -14.92 -6.58 -8.39
C ASN A 401 -15.75 -7.87 -8.18
N LEU A 402 -17.03 -7.71 -7.82
CA LEU A 402 -17.88 -8.83 -7.45
C LEU A 402 -17.97 -9.89 -8.56
N ALA A 403 -18.18 -9.48 -9.81
CA ALA A 403 -18.30 -10.40 -10.94
C ALA A 403 -17.04 -11.26 -11.13
N THR A 404 -15.85 -10.64 -11.14
CA THR A 404 -14.58 -11.36 -11.32
C THR A 404 -14.24 -12.20 -10.08
N TRP A 405 -14.51 -11.67 -8.89
CA TRP A 405 -14.29 -12.37 -7.63
C TRP A 405 -15.14 -13.64 -7.51
N TYR A 406 -16.41 -13.57 -7.93
CA TYR A 406 -17.29 -14.73 -7.88
C TYR A 406 -16.88 -15.82 -8.88
N ALA A 407 -16.47 -15.45 -10.10
CA ALA A 407 -15.91 -16.40 -11.06
C ALA A 407 -14.63 -17.08 -10.52
N ASP A 408 -13.77 -16.31 -9.85
CA ASP A 408 -12.56 -16.80 -9.18
C ASP A 408 -12.91 -17.76 -8.02
N LEU A 409 -13.92 -17.43 -7.21
CA LEU A 409 -14.44 -18.29 -6.12
C LEU A 409 -14.91 -19.65 -6.65
N LEU A 410 -15.70 -19.67 -7.74
CA LEU A 410 -16.17 -20.91 -8.35
C LEU A 410 -15.00 -21.78 -8.85
N LEU A 411 -13.95 -21.15 -9.41
CA LEU A 411 -12.75 -21.87 -9.83
C LEU A 411 -12.01 -22.49 -8.63
N ARG A 412 -11.93 -21.77 -7.50
CA ARG A 412 -11.32 -22.30 -6.26
C ARG A 412 -12.09 -23.49 -5.71
N ILE A 413 -13.42 -23.41 -5.70
CA ILE A 413 -14.27 -24.53 -5.26
C ILE A 413 -13.98 -25.75 -6.13
N ARG A 414 -13.94 -25.58 -7.46
CA ARG A 414 -13.63 -26.68 -8.40
C ARG A 414 -12.24 -27.29 -8.17
N GLU A 415 -11.21 -26.48 -7.98
CA GLU A 415 -9.85 -27.00 -7.71
C GLU A 415 -9.79 -27.76 -6.37
N LEU A 416 -10.51 -27.28 -5.35
CA LEU A 416 -10.64 -27.97 -4.07
C LEU A 416 -11.42 -29.29 -4.20
N GLU A 417 -12.53 -29.32 -4.94
CA GLU A 417 -13.30 -30.53 -5.21
C GLU A 417 -12.46 -31.63 -5.87
N VAL A 418 -11.67 -31.25 -6.90
CA VAL A 418 -10.77 -32.17 -7.59
C VAL A 418 -9.74 -32.74 -6.60
N TRP A 419 -9.16 -31.91 -5.74
CA TRP A 419 -8.17 -32.36 -4.77
C TRP A 419 -8.81 -33.21 -3.64
N SER A 420 -9.99 -32.83 -3.15
CA SER A 420 -10.64 -33.45 -2.01
C SER A 420 -11.31 -34.78 -2.33
N THR A 421 -11.56 -35.09 -3.60
CA THR A 421 -12.22 -36.33 -4.01
C THR A 421 -11.44 -37.56 -3.57
N ASP A 422 -10.13 -37.60 -3.87
CA ASP A 422 -9.25 -38.73 -3.55
C ASP A 422 -8.05 -38.35 -2.65
N PHE A 423 -7.93 -37.07 -2.27
CA PHE A 423 -6.77 -36.51 -1.55
C PHE A 423 -5.42 -36.76 -2.25
N VAL A 424 -5.45 -37.00 -3.56
CA VAL A 424 -4.26 -37.10 -4.39
C VAL A 424 -3.85 -35.70 -4.82
N LEU A 425 -2.61 -35.33 -4.54
CA LEU A 425 -2.08 -34.02 -4.91
C LEU A 425 -2.13 -33.84 -6.44
N PRO A 426 -2.74 -32.75 -6.96
CA PRO A 426 -2.74 -32.45 -8.39
C PRO A 426 -1.32 -32.35 -8.97
N ALA A 427 -1.18 -32.57 -10.28
CA ALA A 427 0.11 -32.45 -10.97
C ALA A 427 0.72 -31.04 -10.82
N THR A 428 -0.14 -30.03 -10.81
CA THR A 428 0.20 -28.64 -10.52
C THR A 428 -0.85 -28.05 -9.59
N VAL A 429 -0.42 -27.25 -8.61
CA VAL A 429 -1.32 -26.65 -7.63
C VAL A 429 -1.43 -25.14 -7.87
N TRP A 430 -2.66 -24.63 -7.94
CA TRP A 430 -2.90 -23.19 -8.01
C TRP A 430 -2.73 -22.56 -6.63
N LEU A 431 -1.55 -22.00 -6.35
CA LEU A 431 -1.23 -21.52 -5.00
C LEU A 431 -2.14 -20.36 -4.58
N ALA A 432 -2.55 -19.52 -5.54
CA ALA A 432 -3.47 -18.42 -5.28
C ALA A 432 -4.84 -18.90 -4.81
N GLY A 433 -5.26 -20.12 -5.21
CA GLY A 433 -6.59 -20.65 -4.93
C GLY A 433 -6.88 -20.92 -3.45
N PHE A 434 -5.86 -21.00 -2.60
CA PHE A 434 -6.02 -21.25 -1.17
C PHE A 434 -6.35 -19.99 -0.38
N PHE A 435 -7.17 -20.15 0.66
CA PHE A 435 -7.30 -19.20 1.76
C PHE A 435 -5.97 -19.04 2.51
N ASN A 436 -5.25 -20.15 2.75
CA ASN A 436 -3.96 -20.14 3.43
C ASN A 436 -2.84 -20.83 2.61
N PRO A 437 -2.24 -20.13 1.63
CA PRO A 437 -1.13 -20.68 0.85
C PRO A 437 0.09 -21.06 1.71
N GLN A 438 0.32 -20.40 2.86
CA GLN A 438 1.43 -20.73 3.76
C GLN A 438 1.30 -22.13 4.36
N SER A 439 0.07 -22.57 4.65
CA SER A 439 -0.19 -23.94 5.12
C SER A 439 0.25 -24.97 4.08
N PHE A 440 -0.01 -24.72 2.80
CA PHE A 440 0.44 -25.59 1.71
C PHE A 440 1.96 -25.61 1.58
N LEU A 441 2.61 -24.44 1.60
CA LEU A 441 4.07 -24.32 1.57
C LEU A 441 4.74 -25.05 2.75
N THR A 442 4.14 -24.95 3.93
CA THR A 442 4.58 -25.68 5.13
C THR A 442 4.36 -27.18 5.00
N ALA A 443 3.27 -27.62 4.37
CA ALA A 443 3.00 -29.03 4.11
C ALA A 443 4.07 -29.67 3.21
N ILE A 444 4.59 -28.93 2.21
CA ILE A 444 5.73 -29.39 1.39
C ILE A 444 6.95 -29.68 2.27
N MET A 445 7.26 -28.77 3.20
CA MET A 445 8.37 -28.94 4.15
C MET A 445 8.15 -30.11 5.10
N GLN A 446 6.96 -30.20 5.72
CA GLN A 446 6.62 -31.28 6.65
C GLN A 446 6.66 -32.65 5.97
N SER A 447 6.10 -32.76 4.76
CA SER A 447 6.08 -34.02 4.00
C SER A 447 7.49 -34.49 3.68
N THR A 448 8.35 -33.58 3.21
CA THR A 448 9.75 -33.89 2.89
C THR A 448 10.56 -34.22 4.14
N ALA A 449 10.40 -33.44 5.21
CA ALA A 449 11.09 -33.65 6.49
C ALA A 449 10.74 -35.03 7.09
N ARG A 450 9.47 -35.43 7.07
CA ARG A 450 9.04 -36.77 7.52
C ARG A 450 9.64 -37.88 6.65
N LYS A 451 9.58 -37.73 5.32
CA LYS A 451 10.10 -38.74 4.37
C LYS A 451 11.62 -38.91 4.48
N LYS A 452 12.37 -37.84 4.70
CA LYS A 452 13.84 -37.84 4.77
C LYS A 452 14.39 -37.87 6.21
N GLN A 453 13.52 -37.88 7.22
CA GLN A 453 13.86 -37.80 8.65
C GLN A 453 14.75 -36.59 8.99
N TRP A 454 14.42 -35.42 8.42
CA TRP A 454 15.13 -34.17 8.68
C TRP A 454 14.42 -33.29 9.72
N PRO A 455 15.15 -32.44 10.48
CA PRO A 455 14.55 -31.50 11.42
C PRO A 455 13.79 -30.41 10.68
N LEU A 456 12.50 -30.23 10.97
CA LEU A 456 11.65 -29.26 10.27
C LEU A 456 12.11 -27.79 10.46
N ASP A 457 12.66 -27.48 11.64
CA ASP A 457 13.18 -26.15 12.00
C ASP A 457 14.40 -25.71 11.17
N LYS A 458 15.06 -26.65 10.48
CA LYS A 458 16.21 -26.40 9.61
C LYS A 458 15.89 -26.53 8.13
N MET A 459 14.61 -26.50 7.77
CA MET A 459 14.16 -26.63 6.38
C MET A 459 13.78 -25.26 5.80
N CYS A 460 14.02 -25.11 4.51
CA CYS A 460 13.54 -23.99 3.70
C CYS A 460 13.04 -24.48 2.34
N LEU A 461 12.43 -23.59 1.57
CA LEU A 461 11.98 -23.88 0.20
C LEU A 461 13.04 -23.45 -0.81
N ALA A 462 13.54 -24.43 -1.58
CA ALA A 462 14.22 -24.20 -2.84
C ALA A 462 13.20 -23.97 -3.94
N VAL A 463 13.44 -22.92 -4.74
CA VAL A 463 12.55 -22.45 -5.79
C VAL A 463 13.23 -22.66 -7.14
N ASP A 464 12.64 -23.51 -7.98
CA ASP A 464 13.10 -23.72 -9.35
C ASP A 464 12.00 -23.32 -10.33
N VAL A 465 12.14 -22.14 -10.95
CA VAL A 465 11.22 -21.73 -12.02
C VAL A 465 11.47 -22.56 -13.26
N THR A 466 10.44 -23.24 -13.75
CA THR A 466 10.55 -24.11 -14.93
C THR A 466 10.44 -23.30 -16.23
N LYS A 467 10.59 -23.97 -17.38
CA LYS A 467 10.32 -23.38 -18.70
C LYS A 467 8.90 -23.67 -19.20
N LYS A 468 8.07 -24.30 -18.37
CA LYS A 468 6.80 -24.91 -18.79
C LYS A 468 5.60 -24.12 -18.31
N THR A 469 4.53 -24.16 -19.09
CA THR A 469 3.20 -23.71 -18.66
C THR A 469 2.46 -24.83 -17.93
N ARG A 470 1.30 -24.50 -17.34
CA ARG A 470 0.45 -25.46 -16.61
C ARG A 470 0.08 -26.67 -17.48
N GLU A 471 -0.29 -26.41 -18.74
CA GLU A 471 -0.82 -27.40 -19.68
C GLU A 471 0.24 -28.43 -20.10
N GLU A 472 1.52 -28.08 -20.00
CA GLU A 472 2.66 -28.93 -20.35
C GLU A 472 3.11 -29.86 -19.20
N ILE A 473 2.52 -29.71 -18.02
CA ILE A 473 2.81 -30.53 -16.84
C ILE A 473 1.70 -31.55 -16.65
N THR A 474 1.98 -32.80 -17.03
CA THR A 474 1.01 -33.91 -16.94
C THR A 474 1.23 -34.81 -15.73
N PHE A 475 2.36 -34.69 -15.03
CA PHE A 475 2.72 -35.54 -13.90
C PHE A 475 3.27 -34.72 -12.73
N PRO A 476 2.97 -35.11 -11.48
CA PRO A 476 3.54 -34.48 -10.30
C PRO A 476 5.07 -34.66 -10.25
N PRO A 477 5.80 -33.79 -9.55
CA PRO A 477 7.25 -33.93 -9.43
C PRO A 477 7.61 -35.12 -8.52
N ARG A 478 8.83 -35.65 -8.68
CA ARG A 478 9.35 -36.73 -7.81
C ARG A 478 9.52 -36.27 -6.35
N GLU A 479 9.88 -35.02 -6.16
CA GLU A 479 10.02 -34.36 -4.85
C GLU A 479 9.45 -32.95 -4.95
N GLY A 480 8.76 -32.50 -3.89
CA GLY A 480 8.17 -31.17 -3.83
C GLY A 480 6.78 -31.08 -4.47
N SER A 481 6.43 -29.89 -4.94
CA SER A 481 5.18 -29.63 -5.66
C SER A 481 5.40 -28.60 -6.77
N TYR A 482 4.72 -28.77 -7.89
CA TYR A 482 4.60 -27.71 -8.90
C TYR A 482 3.49 -26.75 -8.50
N VAL A 483 3.76 -25.46 -8.58
CA VAL A 483 2.78 -24.39 -8.35
C VAL A 483 2.67 -23.47 -9.57
N HIS A 484 1.48 -22.93 -9.79
CA HIS A 484 1.21 -22.00 -10.89
C HIS A 484 0.29 -20.85 -10.46
N GLY A 485 0.07 -19.90 -11.37
CA GLY A 485 -0.78 -18.73 -11.13
C GLY A 485 -0.10 -17.69 -10.25
N LEU A 486 1.21 -17.48 -10.45
CA LEU A 486 1.94 -16.37 -9.85
C LEU A 486 2.25 -15.34 -10.94
N PHE A 487 2.26 -14.07 -10.57
CA PHE A 487 2.56 -12.94 -11.44
C PHE A 487 3.72 -12.15 -10.85
N MET A 488 4.57 -11.55 -11.68
CA MET A 488 5.68 -10.74 -11.22
C MET A 488 5.36 -9.26 -11.43
N GLU A 489 5.45 -8.46 -10.38
CA GLU A 489 5.28 -7.00 -10.46
C GLU A 489 6.66 -6.32 -10.40
N GLY A 490 6.85 -5.24 -11.16
CA GLY A 490 8.09 -4.45 -11.21
C GLY A 490 9.22 -5.05 -12.06
N ALA A 491 9.10 -6.31 -12.48
CA ALA A 491 10.05 -7.02 -13.34
C ALA A 491 9.33 -8.12 -14.14
N ARG A 492 10.09 -8.94 -14.86
CA ARG A 492 9.59 -10.16 -15.51
C ARG A 492 10.56 -11.32 -15.32
N TRP A 493 10.06 -12.54 -15.46
CA TRP A 493 10.92 -13.72 -15.60
C TRP A 493 11.29 -13.96 -17.06
N ASP A 494 12.58 -13.98 -17.38
CA ASP A 494 13.06 -14.33 -18.70
C ASP A 494 13.31 -15.85 -18.80
N VAL A 495 12.40 -16.56 -19.47
CA VAL A 495 12.44 -18.02 -19.62
C VAL A 495 13.73 -18.52 -20.32
N PRO A 496 14.24 -17.86 -21.38
CA PRO A 496 15.51 -18.24 -21.99
C PRO A 496 16.70 -18.14 -21.03
N SER A 497 16.84 -17.04 -20.29
CA SER A 497 17.94 -16.85 -19.34
C SER A 497 17.76 -17.63 -18.03
N GLY A 498 16.53 -17.95 -17.66
CA GLY A 498 16.20 -18.54 -16.37
C GLY A 498 16.49 -17.60 -15.20
N SER A 499 16.26 -16.30 -15.37
CA SER A 499 16.50 -15.27 -14.37
C SER A 499 15.49 -14.12 -14.46
N ILE A 500 15.44 -13.29 -13.43
CA ILE A 500 14.73 -12.00 -13.47
C ILE A 500 15.37 -11.12 -14.56
N ALA A 501 14.52 -10.38 -15.25
CA ALA A 501 14.86 -9.33 -16.21
C ALA A 501 13.91 -8.13 -16.03
N ASP A 502 14.26 -6.97 -16.60
CA ASP A 502 13.43 -5.77 -16.52
C ASP A 502 12.00 -6.01 -17.02
N ALA A 503 11.01 -5.27 -16.54
CA ALA A 503 9.66 -5.38 -17.10
C ALA A 503 9.63 -4.91 -18.57
N ARG A 504 8.60 -5.31 -19.32
CA ARG A 504 8.32 -4.71 -20.63
C ARG A 504 7.29 -3.61 -20.43
N MET A 505 7.38 -2.55 -21.24
CA MET A 505 6.37 -1.49 -21.21
C MET A 505 4.98 -2.06 -21.42
N LYS A 506 4.03 -1.65 -20.58
CA LYS A 506 2.61 -2.05 -20.58
C LYS A 506 2.32 -3.48 -20.11
N GLU A 507 3.35 -4.26 -19.75
CA GLU A 507 3.20 -5.54 -19.05
C GLU A 507 3.40 -5.29 -17.54
N LEU A 508 2.33 -4.96 -16.82
CA LEU A 508 2.40 -4.59 -15.39
C LEU A 508 2.74 -5.79 -14.49
N THR A 509 2.02 -6.91 -14.70
CA THR A 509 2.09 -8.13 -13.89
C THR A 509 2.23 -9.38 -14.78
N PRO A 510 3.35 -9.55 -15.52
CA PRO A 510 3.57 -10.74 -16.34
C PRO A 510 3.47 -12.04 -15.53
N ALA A 511 2.82 -13.05 -16.12
CA ALA A 511 2.66 -14.36 -15.50
C ALA A 511 3.99 -15.12 -15.42
N MET A 512 4.20 -15.80 -14.30
CA MET A 512 5.32 -16.70 -14.08
C MET A 512 5.07 -18.07 -14.72
N PRO A 513 6.10 -18.73 -15.25
CA PRO A 513 6.04 -20.16 -15.56
C PRO A 513 5.72 -20.99 -14.31
N VAL A 514 5.41 -22.27 -14.51
CA VAL A 514 5.24 -23.20 -13.39
C VAL A 514 6.52 -23.22 -12.54
N ILE A 515 6.35 -23.11 -11.23
CA ILE A 515 7.46 -23.10 -10.26
C ILE A 515 7.47 -24.45 -9.54
N LEU A 516 8.63 -25.08 -9.48
CA LEU A 516 8.86 -26.25 -8.65
C LEU A 516 9.36 -25.81 -7.27
N LEU A 517 8.60 -26.16 -6.24
CA LEU A 517 8.97 -25.91 -4.85
C LEU A 517 9.43 -27.19 -4.20
N ARG A 518 10.66 -27.20 -3.67
CA ARG A 518 11.26 -28.35 -2.98
C ARG A 518 11.71 -27.94 -1.60
N ALA A 519 11.48 -28.78 -0.60
CA ALA A 519 12.03 -28.52 0.72
C ALA A 519 13.45 -29.07 0.83
N ILE A 520 14.38 -28.22 1.26
CA ILE A 520 15.78 -28.57 1.49
C ILE A 520 16.28 -28.03 2.84
N PRO A 521 17.32 -28.63 3.42
CA PRO A 521 18.02 -28.04 4.56
C PRO A 521 18.57 -26.64 4.23
N VAL A 522 18.48 -25.70 5.18
CA VAL A 522 18.90 -24.29 5.01
C VAL A 522 20.36 -24.16 4.61
N ASP A 523 21.24 -25.02 5.12
CA ASP A 523 22.67 -25.07 4.81
C ASP A 523 22.97 -25.48 3.36
N ARG A 524 21.97 -26.01 2.64
CA ARG A 524 22.08 -26.37 1.21
C ARG A 524 21.49 -25.31 0.28
N MET A 525 20.95 -24.21 0.82
CA MET A 525 20.36 -23.15 0.01
C MET A 525 21.46 -22.35 -0.68
N ASP A 526 21.39 -22.25 -2.00
CA ASP A 526 22.27 -21.37 -2.76
C ASP A 526 21.76 -19.93 -2.65
N THR A 527 22.61 -19.05 -2.12
CA THR A 527 22.35 -17.62 -1.97
C THR A 527 23.15 -16.78 -2.97
N THR A 528 23.86 -17.42 -3.90
CA THR A 528 24.65 -16.75 -4.92
C THR A 528 23.75 -16.28 -6.05
N ASN A 529 23.84 -14.99 -6.43
CA ASN A 529 23.09 -14.43 -7.56
C ASN A 529 21.57 -14.67 -7.44
N VAL A 530 21.03 -14.57 -6.23
CA VAL A 530 19.59 -14.65 -5.96
C VAL A 530 19.05 -13.33 -5.46
N TYR A 531 17.80 -13.08 -5.79
CA TYR A 531 16.97 -12.04 -5.23
C TYR A 531 15.92 -12.70 -4.32
N GLU A 532 15.95 -12.35 -3.04
CA GLU A 532 14.90 -12.70 -2.08
C GLU A 532 13.62 -11.93 -2.45
N CYS A 533 12.77 -12.55 -3.25
CA CYS A 533 11.55 -11.95 -3.77
C CYS A 533 10.38 -12.22 -2.83
N PRO A 534 9.74 -11.18 -2.26
CA PRO A 534 8.54 -11.37 -1.45
C PRO A 534 7.37 -11.84 -2.33
N VAL A 535 6.53 -12.69 -1.76
CA VAL A 535 5.30 -13.21 -2.36
C VAL A 535 4.12 -12.68 -1.57
N TYR A 536 3.18 -12.00 -2.24
CA TYR A 536 1.97 -11.46 -1.64
C TYR A 536 0.73 -12.08 -2.26
N LYS A 537 -0.40 -12.11 -1.53
CA LYS A 537 -1.67 -12.56 -2.12
C LYS A 537 -2.15 -11.60 -3.20
N THR A 538 -2.09 -10.29 -2.94
CA THR A 538 -2.58 -9.25 -3.84
C THR A 538 -1.57 -8.10 -3.93
N ARG A 539 -1.84 -7.11 -4.78
CA ARG A 539 -1.06 -5.86 -4.86
C ARG A 539 -1.09 -5.03 -3.57
N MET A 540 -2.02 -5.28 -2.65
CA MET A 540 -2.02 -4.66 -1.31
C MET A 540 -0.97 -5.33 -0.42
N ARG A 541 0.30 -5.00 -0.69
CA ARG A 541 1.47 -5.53 0.01
C ARG A 541 1.49 -5.13 1.48
N GLY A 542 2.25 -5.88 2.29
CA GLY A 542 2.29 -5.75 3.75
C GLY A 542 1.44 -6.85 4.40
N PRO A 543 0.14 -6.62 4.70
CA PRO A 543 -0.69 -7.59 5.41
C PRO A 543 -0.97 -8.86 4.61
N THR A 544 -0.77 -8.85 3.29
CA THR A 544 -0.99 -10.01 2.41
C THR A 544 0.27 -10.82 2.15
N TYR A 545 1.36 -10.59 2.89
CA TYR A 545 2.62 -11.34 2.74
C TYR A 545 2.42 -12.85 2.97
N VAL A 546 3.00 -13.66 2.09
CA VAL A 546 2.89 -15.13 2.10
C VAL A 546 4.25 -15.76 2.38
N TRP A 547 5.26 -15.50 1.57
CA TRP A 547 6.56 -16.18 1.66
C TRP A 547 7.66 -15.39 0.94
N THR A 548 8.93 -15.83 1.05
CA THR A 548 10.06 -15.32 0.27
C THR A 548 10.59 -16.38 -0.68
N PHE A 549 10.58 -16.09 -1.99
CA PHE A 549 11.16 -16.97 -3.00
C PHE A 549 12.51 -16.44 -3.48
N ASN A 550 13.55 -17.25 -3.36
CA ASN A 550 14.89 -16.89 -3.83
C ASN A 550 14.96 -17.14 -5.34
N LEU A 551 14.84 -16.07 -6.11
CA LEU A 551 14.79 -16.08 -7.56
C LEU A 551 16.16 -15.76 -8.15
N LYS A 552 16.55 -16.46 -9.21
CA LYS A 552 17.84 -16.22 -9.87
C LYS A 552 17.87 -14.85 -10.55
N THR A 553 18.97 -14.14 -10.43
CA THR A 553 19.23 -12.85 -11.06
C THR A 553 20.64 -12.80 -11.65
N LYS A 554 20.83 -12.02 -12.72
CA LYS A 554 22.17 -11.66 -13.22
C LYS A 554 22.63 -10.28 -12.72
N GLU A 555 21.69 -9.47 -12.27
CA GLU A 555 21.89 -8.13 -11.74
C GLU A 555 22.04 -8.16 -10.22
N LYS A 556 22.61 -7.09 -9.65
CA LYS A 556 22.66 -6.88 -8.19
C LYS A 556 21.24 -6.88 -7.61
N ALA A 557 21.06 -7.53 -6.46
CA ALA A 557 19.76 -7.60 -5.78
C ALA A 557 19.17 -6.21 -5.47
N ALA A 558 20.04 -5.20 -5.22
CA ALA A 558 19.64 -3.82 -4.96
C ALA A 558 18.74 -3.24 -6.06
N LYS A 559 19.02 -3.53 -7.33
CA LYS A 559 18.17 -3.12 -8.47
C LYS A 559 16.72 -3.55 -8.29
N TRP A 560 16.50 -4.81 -7.89
CA TRP A 560 15.16 -5.38 -7.73
C TRP A 560 14.46 -4.93 -6.46
N VAL A 561 15.21 -4.65 -5.39
CA VAL A 561 14.67 -4.02 -4.19
C VAL A 561 14.15 -2.62 -4.53
N LEU A 562 14.97 -1.78 -5.20
CA LEU A 562 14.56 -0.44 -5.62
C LEU A 562 13.40 -0.46 -6.62
N ALA A 563 13.38 -1.41 -7.57
CA ALA A 563 12.27 -1.56 -8.50
C ALA A 563 10.97 -2.08 -7.84
N GLY A 564 11.03 -2.44 -6.55
CA GLY A 564 9.89 -2.95 -5.80
C GLY A 564 9.41 -4.28 -6.36
N VAL A 565 10.31 -5.17 -6.77
CA VAL A 565 9.93 -6.44 -7.40
C VAL A 565 9.25 -7.37 -6.39
N ALA A 566 8.12 -7.94 -6.78
CA ALA A 566 7.41 -8.91 -5.96
C ALA A 566 6.71 -9.97 -6.83
N LEU A 567 6.39 -11.10 -6.21
CA LEU A 567 5.44 -12.06 -6.76
C LEU A 567 4.07 -11.82 -6.15
N LEU A 568 3.03 -11.92 -6.99
CA LEU A 568 1.64 -11.78 -6.62
C LEU A 568 0.90 -13.08 -6.94
N LEU A 569 0.02 -13.52 -6.05
CA LEU A 569 -0.87 -14.64 -6.32
C LEU A 569 -2.10 -14.20 -7.14
N GLU A 570 -2.51 -12.94 -7.00
CA GLU A 570 -3.58 -12.28 -7.73
C GLU A 570 -3.03 -11.04 -8.44
N ALA A 571 -3.30 -10.94 -9.74
CA ALA A 571 -2.61 -10.03 -10.66
C ALA A 571 -3.16 -8.62 -10.67
#